data_AF-A0AAP9UUF7-F1
#
_entry.id   AF-A0AAP9UUF7-F1
#
_cell.length_a   1.000
_cell.length_b   1.000
_cell.length_c   1.000
_cell.angle_alpha   90.00
_cell.angle_beta   90.00
_cell.angle_gamma   90.00
#
_symmetry.space_group_name_H-M   'P 1'
#
loop_
_entity.id
_entity.type
_entity.pdbx_description
1 polymer ?
#
loop_
_entity_poly.entity_id
_entity_poly.type
_entity_poly.pdbx_seq_one_letter_code
_entity_poly.pdbx_strand_id
1 'polypeptide(L)'
;MAIYKTGSYAFDINAKTEGVYHSTFIFSTQDINTAKLIFYLRKDGIPLPLSAVTGKVVLIPSSGKQRIRDVTIVDPFEGIAEYVLDEDEIKMYGKFNCQLILKYTNGQSLSAHKFGFEVSQSLVDQNMAPLAEYYVDDFESLKALIIAMYDEETVMLDELKAKFSDLGRIETKEGAQEKADAAEAHAKAYTDAHAAKTDNPHKVTKAQVGLSNVDNVKQATKTEFDSHANNKSNPHAVTKAQVGLANVDNVKQAAKTDFDAHTADNVRHITADERTKWNKGQLYKLTQDNGVRILIPDGTDLLTLPPGFYYGINNRLLNNPDPDDAGWFNYDIMDGNSGRKTIIATASYHNKMWFATIHTNGDFRGWKRILTSTDFDPAWTEVPLKNGAKHGARKVMCAVVGGFLCLKGEIITNRGVIFGTLPASYRPDQLRSRLVPIFGTTGMTKLYIETNGNMRLEGQIADKSENITSYGLDEIIPL
;
A
#
# COMPACT_ATOMS: atom_id res chain seq x y z
N MET A 1 -10.00 -28.06 28.91
CA MET A 1 -8.61 -27.55 29.07
C MET A 1 -7.99 -27.52 27.69
N ALA A 2 -7.56 -26.35 27.22
CA ALA A 2 -6.78 -26.28 25.99
C ALA A 2 -5.38 -26.86 26.26
N ILE A 3 -4.93 -27.79 25.42
CA ILE A 3 -3.61 -28.41 25.51
C ILE A 3 -2.69 -27.63 24.58
N TYR A 4 -1.59 -27.09 25.12
CA TYR A 4 -0.59 -26.34 24.35
C TYR A 4 0.72 -27.10 24.29
N LYS A 5 1.39 -27.01 23.15
CA LYS A 5 2.79 -27.40 22.98
C LYS A 5 3.63 -26.14 23.20
N THR A 6 4.44 -26.13 24.25
CA THR A 6 5.10 -24.90 24.72
C THR A 6 6.59 -24.88 24.45
N GLY A 7 7.07 -23.77 23.89
CA GLY A 7 8.48 -23.40 23.84
C GLY A 7 8.73 -22.24 24.80
N SER A 8 9.74 -22.35 25.65
CA SER A 8 10.01 -21.34 26.70
C SER A 8 11.36 -20.67 26.51
N TYR A 9 11.39 -19.34 26.65
CA TYR A 9 12.60 -18.53 26.63
C TYR A 9 12.77 -17.79 27.94
N ALA A 10 13.97 -17.87 28.52
CA ALA A 10 14.38 -17.05 29.66
C ALA A 10 15.32 -15.95 29.18
N PHE A 11 14.86 -14.71 29.23
CA PHE A 11 15.54 -13.53 28.72
C PHE A 11 16.02 -12.67 29.89
N ASP A 12 17.33 -12.47 30.00
CA ASP A 12 17.91 -11.51 30.94
C ASP A 12 18.32 -10.25 30.17
N ILE A 13 17.63 -9.15 30.44
CA ILE A 13 17.73 -7.90 29.68
C ILE A 13 18.80 -7.02 30.30
N ASN A 14 20.03 -7.18 29.81
CA ASN A 14 21.19 -6.39 30.18
C ASN A 14 22.07 -6.11 28.94
N ALA A 15 22.98 -5.15 29.04
CA ALA A 15 23.84 -4.72 27.92
C ALA A 15 24.97 -5.72 27.56
N LYS A 16 25.13 -6.82 28.31
CA LYS A 16 26.21 -7.81 28.12
C LYS A 16 25.75 -9.09 27.41
N THR A 17 24.45 -9.39 27.41
CA THR A 17 23.90 -10.67 26.92
C THR A 17 23.03 -10.54 25.66
N GLU A 18 23.22 -9.53 24.81
CA GLU A 18 22.54 -9.39 23.50
C GLU A 18 22.94 -10.49 22.48
N GLY A 19 22.68 -11.74 22.81
CA GLY A 19 22.86 -12.90 21.93
C GLY A 19 21.56 -13.28 21.21
N VAL A 20 21.68 -14.00 20.09
CA VAL A 20 20.54 -14.65 19.45
C VAL A 20 20.27 -15.96 20.19
N TYR A 21 19.12 -16.06 20.86
CA TYR A 21 18.69 -17.30 21.51
C TYR A 21 18.19 -18.28 20.45
N HIS A 22 19.03 -19.26 20.10
CA HIS A 22 18.60 -20.38 19.26
C HIS A 22 17.99 -21.46 20.15
N SER A 23 16.69 -21.71 19.98
CA SER A 23 16.03 -22.83 20.63
C SER A 23 16.18 -24.12 19.82
N THR A 24 16.04 -25.26 20.49
CA THR A 24 15.99 -26.59 19.86
C THR A 24 14.55 -27.10 19.70
N PHE A 25 13.54 -26.34 20.11
CA PHE A 25 12.16 -26.79 20.03
C PHE A 25 11.56 -26.53 18.64
N ILE A 26 10.82 -27.54 18.16
CA ILE A 26 10.26 -27.60 16.81
C ILE A 26 8.74 -27.76 16.91
N PHE A 27 8.01 -26.85 16.29
CA PHE A 27 6.57 -26.96 16.10
C PHE A 27 6.26 -27.64 14.77
N SER A 28 5.07 -28.20 14.64
CA SER A 28 4.54 -28.81 13.41
C SER A 28 3.54 -27.87 12.77
N THR A 29 3.40 -27.91 11.44
CA THR A 29 2.31 -27.19 10.73
C THR A 29 0.91 -27.58 11.19
N GLN A 30 0.79 -28.68 11.95
CA GLN A 30 -0.47 -29.16 12.55
C GLN A 30 -0.68 -28.70 14.01
N ASP A 31 0.27 -27.98 14.61
CA ASP A 31 0.14 -27.41 15.96
C ASP A 31 -0.74 -26.12 15.95
N ILE A 32 -1.86 -26.17 15.22
CA ILE A 32 -2.78 -25.04 14.97
C ILE A 32 -3.39 -24.56 16.29
N ASN A 33 -3.23 -23.27 16.60
CA ASN A 33 -3.68 -22.63 17.84
C ASN A 33 -3.16 -23.31 19.13
N THR A 34 -2.15 -24.17 19.02
CA THR A 34 -1.62 -24.96 20.13
C THR A 34 -0.10 -24.78 20.31
N ALA A 35 0.60 -24.25 19.30
CA ALA A 35 2.00 -23.82 19.40
C ALA A 35 2.12 -22.50 20.20
N LYS A 36 2.65 -22.59 21.42
CA LYS A 36 2.76 -21.46 22.35
C LYS A 36 4.21 -21.16 22.70
N LEU A 37 4.59 -19.89 22.65
CA LEU A 37 5.82 -19.34 23.18
C LEU A 37 5.57 -18.69 24.55
N ILE A 38 6.43 -18.98 25.51
CA ILE A 38 6.41 -18.37 26.85
C ILE A 38 7.73 -17.63 27.05
N PHE A 39 7.66 -16.37 27.48
CA PHE A 39 8.79 -15.50 27.71
C PHE A 39 8.87 -15.16 29.20
N TYR A 40 9.98 -15.54 29.83
CA TYR A 40 10.33 -15.17 31.19
C TYR A 40 11.33 -14.01 31.13
N LEU A 41 10.89 -12.81 31.48
CA LEU A 41 11.65 -11.58 31.36
C LEU A 41 12.27 -11.21 32.70
N ARG A 42 13.59 -11.09 32.73
CA ARG A 42 14.38 -10.69 33.89
C ARG A 42 15.29 -9.52 33.53
N LYS A 43 15.68 -8.74 34.53
CA LYS A 43 16.71 -7.72 34.44
C LYS A 43 17.70 -7.92 35.56
N ASP A 44 18.95 -8.17 35.19
CA ASP A 44 20.05 -8.48 36.12
C ASP A 44 19.67 -9.63 37.08
N GLY A 45 18.97 -10.65 36.54
CA GLY A 45 18.54 -11.84 37.27
C GLY A 45 17.21 -11.72 38.05
N ILE A 46 16.65 -10.51 38.20
CA ILE A 46 15.38 -10.25 38.90
C ILE A 46 14.21 -10.21 37.89
N PRO A 47 13.04 -10.80 38.17
CA PRO A 47 11.85 -10.64 37.32
C PRO A 47 11.58 -9.18 36.93
N LEU A 48 11.34 -8.92 35.65
CA LEU A 48 11.07 -7.59 35.14
C LEU A 48 9.57 -7.31 35.17
N PRO A 49 9.07 -6.35 35.97
CA PRO A 49 7.65 -6.07 36.01
C PRO A 49 7.12 -5.49 34.68
N LEU A 50 5.95 -5.95 34.24
CA LEU A 50 5.34 -5.62 32.94
C LEU A 50 4.05 -4.78 33.04
N SER A 51 3.73 -4.24 34.22
CA SER A 51 2.44 -3.55 34.49
C SER A 51 2.17 -2.29 33.64
N ALA A 52 3.18 -1.74 32.96
CA ALA A 52 3.06 -0.56 32.09
C ALA A 52 3.76 -0.76 30.73
N VAL A 53 3.76 -2.01 30.26
CA VAL A 53 4.46 -2.44 29.04
C VAL A 53 3.45 -3.05 28.07
N THR A 54 3.62 -2.76 26.79
CA THR A 54 3.09 -3.56 25.69
C THR A 54 4.24 -4.34 25.08
N GLY A 55 4.16 -5.67 25.11
CA GLY A 55 5.13 -6.52 24.43
C GLY A 55 4.70 -6.80 23.00
N LYS A 56 5.64 -6.75 22.06
CA LYS A 56 5.45 -7.10 20.66
C LYS A 56 6.46 -8.15 20.24
N VAL A 57 6.00 -9.24 19.65
CA VAL A 57 6.84 -10.24 19.00
C VAL A 57 6.89 -9.93 17.50
N VAL A 58 8.11 -9.85 16.98
CA VAL A 58 8.40 -9.75 15.55
C VAL A 58 8.79 -11.14 15.08
N LEU A 59 8.10 -11.65 14.06
CA LEU A 59 8.31 -12.97 13.48
C LEU A 59 8.76 -12.79 12.02
N ILE A 60 9.93 -13.32 11.68
CA ILE A 60 10.46 -13.28 10.31
C ILE A 60 10.69 -14.74 9.85
N PRO A 61 9.72 -15.35 9.16
CA PRO A 61 9.87 -16.70 8.61
C PRO A 61 10.86 -16.72 7.43
N SER A 62 11.49 -17.86 7.17
CA SER A 62 12.36 -18.03 5.99
C SER A 62 11.62 -17.93 4.65
N SER A 63 10.31 -18.15 4.65
CA SER A 63 9.46 -18.31 3.46
C SER A 63 8.34 -17.26 3.34
N GLY A 64 8.40 -16.14 4.08
CA GLY A 64 7.33 -15.14 4.10
C GLY A 64 7.76 -13.74 4.52
N LYS A 65 6.78 -12.84 4.63
CA LYS A 65 7.01 -11.47 5.13
C LYS A 65 7.00 -11.43 6.65
N GLN A 66 7.68 -10.43 7.21
CA GLN A 66 7.66 -10.12 8.64
C GLN A 66 6.22 -9.95 9.15
N ARG A 67 5.95 -10.48 10.34
CA ARG A 67 4.74 -10.25 11.14
C ARG A 67 5.11 -9.59 12.46
N ILE A 68 4.24 -8.72 12.96
CA ILE A 68 4.40 -8.08 14.27
C ILE A 68 3.09 -8.32 15.03
N ARG A 69 3.19 -8.90 16.20
CA ARG A 69 2.04 -9.34 17.00
C ARG A 69 2.19 -8.88 18.44
N ASP A 70 1.09 -8.59 19.08
CA ASP A 70 1.08 -8.31 20.52
C ASP A 70 1.23 -9.62 21.31
N VAL A 71 1.96 -9.55 22.42
CA VAL A 71 2.06 -10.67 23.36
C VAL A 71 1.11 -10.45 24.52
N THR A 72 0.56 -11.54 25.05
CA THR A 72 -0.31 -11.50 26.22
C THR A 72 0.54 -11.50 27.47
N ILE A 73 0.41 -10.48 28.31
CA ILE A 73 1.06 -10.47 29.63
C ILE A 73 0.22 -11.33 30.57
N VAL A 74 0.82 -12.41 31.08
CA VAL A 74 0.11 -13.40 31.91
C VAL A 74 0.42 -13.17 33.38
N ASP A 75 1.68 -12.89 33.71
CA ASP A 75 2.07 -12.48 35.06
C ASP A 75 2.93 -11.21 34.99
N PRO A 76 2.33 -10.03 35.25
CA PRO A 76 3.05 -8.78 35.17
C PRO A 76 4.06 -8.60 36.30
N PHE A 77 3.97 -9.35 37.41
CA PHE A 77 4.90 -9.24 38.53
C PHE A 77 6.12 -10.15 38.35
N GLU A 78 5.88 -11.37 37.88
CA GLU A 78 6.94 -12.36 37.58
C GLU A 78 7.57 -12.20 36.18
N GLY A 79 7.12 -11.21 35.41
CA GLY A 79 7.70 -10.89 34.10
C GLY A 79 7.36 -11.92 33.02
N ILE A 80 6.17 -12.50 33.05
CA ILE A 80 5.77 -13.58 32.15
C ILE A 80 4.83 -13.05 31.07
N ALA A 81 5.23 -13.29 29.82
CA ALA A 81 4.41 -13.02 28.64
C ALA A 81 4.29 -14.27 27.76
N GLU A 82 3.18 -14.39 27.03
CA GLU A 82 2.89 -15.53 26.17
C GLU A 82 2.48 -15.07 24.77
N TYR A 83 2.79 -15.91 23.78
CA TYR A 83 2.35 -15.75 22.41
C TYR A 83 1.92 -17.10 21.84
N VAL A 84 0.77 -17.18 21.17
CA VAL A 84 0.31 -18.39 20.47
C VAL A 84 0.36 -18.10 18.98
N LEU A 85 1.04 -18.97 18.21
CA LEU A 85 1.09 -18.82 16.77
C LEU A 85 -0.30 -19.05 16.17
N ASP A 86 -0.69 -18.18 15.24
CA ASP A 86 -1.94 -18.31 14.51
C ASP A 86 -1.85 -19.39 13.41
N GLU A 87 -2.99 -19.71 12.80
CA GLU A 87 -3.10 -20.77 11.79
C GLU A 87 -2.28 -20.48 10.52
N ASP A 88 -2.07 -19.20 10.18
CA ASP A 88 -1.29 -18.83 8.99
C ASP A 88 0.20 -18.89 9.28
N GLU A 89 0.61 -18.41 10.46
CA GLU A 89 1.98 -18.44 10.94
C GLU A 89 2.49 -19.87 11.12
N ILE A 90 1.68 -20.77 11.69
CA ILE A 90 2.09 -22.18 11.88
C ILE A 90 2.21 -22.92 10.54
N LYS A 91 1.56 -22.46 9.47
CA LYS A 91 1.71 -23.02 8.12
C LYS A 91 2.98 -22.54 7.41
N MET A 92 3.63 -21.47 7.88
CA MET A 92 4.89 -20.97 7.32
C MET A 92 6.09 -21.82 7.81
N TYR A 93 6.21 -23.04 7.30
CA TYR A 93 7.28 -23.96 7.70
C TYR A 93 8.67 -23.42 7.36
N GLY A 94 9.66 -23.78 8.20
CA GLY A 94 11.04 -23.33 8.12
C GLY A 94 11.51 -22.63 9.39
N LYS A 95 12.64 -21.91 9.28
CA LYS A 95 13.26 -21.22 10.42
C LYS A 95 12.65 -19.83 10.60
N PHE A 96 12.28 -19.52 11.83
CA PHE A 96 11.83 -18.20 12.22
C PHE A 96 12.97 -17.44 12.91
N ASN A 97 13.28 -16.26 12.39
CA ASN A 97 14.12 -15.27 13.06
C ASN A 97 13.19 -14.26 13.74
N CYS A 98 13.28 -14.15 15.05
CA CYS A 98 12.33 -13.40 15.85
C CYS A 98 13.01 -12.37 16.74
N GLN A 99 12.23 -11.39 17.18
CA GLN A 99 12.63 -10.41 18.16
C GLN A 99 11.47 -10.07 19.08
N LEU A 100 11.72 -10.03 20.39
CA LEU A 100 10.76 -9.51 21.36
C LEU A 100 11.11 -8.07 21.70
N ILE A 101 10.12 -7.18 21.58
CA ILE A 101 10.25 -5.75 21.86
C ILE A 101 9.26 -5.37 22.95
N LEU A 102 9.72 -4.66 23.98
CA LEU A 102 8.90 -4.09 25.03
C LEU A 102 8.75 -2.59 24.79
N LYS A 103 7.52 -2.08 24.85
CA LYS A 103 7.19 -0.65 24.73
C LYS A 103 6.52 -0.18 26.00
N TYR A 104 7.08 0.85 26.63
CA TYR A 104 6.55 1.43 27.86
C TYR A 104 5.62 2.61 27.55
N THR A 105 4.64 2.83 28.41
CA THR A 105 3.65 3.93 28.26
C THR A 105 4.27 5.33 28.28
N ASN A 106 5.47 5.48 28.85
CA ASN A 106 6.25 6.73 28.83
C ASN A 106 6.99 6.99 27.50
N GLY A 107 6.76 6.17 26.47
CA GLY A 107 7.38 6.29 25.14
C GLY A 107 8.75 5.60 25.01
N GLN A 108 9.30 5.02 26.09
CA GLN A 108 10.53 4.24 26.01
C GLN A 108 10.29 2.89 25.33
N SER A 109 11.26 2.40 24.57
CA SER A 109 11.24 1.06 24.00
C SER A 109 12.54 0.33 24.30
N LEU A 110 12.42 -0.95 24.64
CA LEU A 110 13.51 -1.83 24.99
C LEU A 110 13.40 -3.08 24.13
N SER A 111 14.44 -3.37 23.32
CA SER A 111 14.57 -4.70 22.71
C SER A 111 14.90 -5.67 23.83
N ALA A 112 14.05 -6.68 24.03
CA ALA A 112 14.33 -7.71 25.03
C ALA A 112 15.45 -8.61 24.51
N HIS A 113 15.20 -9.39 23.45
CA HIS A 113 16.20 -10.25 22.79
C HIS A 113 15.77 -10.67 21.38
N LYS A 114 16.76 -11.11 20.58
CA LYS A 114 16.53 -11.85 19.32
C LYS A 114 16.52 -13.35 19.62
N PHE A 115 15.62 -14.10 18.98
CA PHE A 115 15.50 -15.54 19.20
C PHE A 115 15.04 -16.24 17.92
N GLY A 116 15.11 -17.57 17.90
CA GLY A 116 14.61 -18.34 16.76
C GLY A 116 14.13 -19.73 17.14
N PHE A 117 13.14 -20.20 16.40
CA PHE A 117 12.56 -21.54 16.48
C PHE A 117 12.29 -22.07 15.07
N GLU A 118 11.93 -23.35 14.95
CA GLU A 118 11.67 -23.99 13.66
C GLU A 118 10.26 -24.58 13.63
N VAL A 119 9.62 -24.50 12.47
CA VAL A 119 8.33 -25.16 12.19
C VAL A 119 8.56 -26.20 11.09
N SER A 120 8.36 -27.47 11.42
CA SER A 120 8.47 -28.59 10.48
C SER A 120 7.18 -28.82 9.73
N GLN A 121 7.27 -29.07 8.43
CA GLN A 121 6.13 -29.44 7.59
C GLN A 121 5.63 -30.86 7.94
N SER A 122 4.35 -30.99 8.25
CA SER A 122 3.69 -32.28 8.46
C SER A 122 3.45 -33.00 7.12
N LEU A 123 3.39 -34.34 7.14
CA LEU A 123 3.18 -35.18 5.95
C LEU A 123 1.89 -34.83 5.19
N VAL A 124 0.86 -34.34 5.89
CA VAL A 124 -0.42 -33.95 5.30
C VAL A 124 -0.32 -32.69 4.43
N ASP A 125 0.71 -31.85 4.65
CA ASP A 125 0.87 -30.55 4.00
C ASP A 125 1.91 -30.57 2.86
N GLN A 126 2.52 -31.73 2.56
CA GLN A 126 3.60 -31.88 1.57
C GLN A 126 3.18 -31.69 0.10
N ASN A 127 1.88 -31.74 -0.20
CA ASN A 127 1.34 -31.63 -1.58
C ASN A 127 0.64 -30.29 -1.87
N MET A 128 0.69 -29.33 -0.96
CA MET A 128 0.17 -27.98 -1.20
C MET A 128 1.32 -27.06 -1.61
N ALA A 129 1.23 -26.48 -2.81
CA ALA A 129 2.19 -25.45 -3.23
C ALA A 129 2.08 -24.24 -2.29
N PRO A 130 3.21 -23.60 -1.89
CA PRO A 130 3.15 -22.39 -1.09
C PRO A 130 2.49 -21.29 -1.93
N LEU A 131 1.22 -21.01 -1.64
CA LEU A 131 0.59 -19.79 -2.10
C LEU A 131 1.26 -18.66 -1.31
N ALA A 132 2.16 -17.94 -1.98
CA ALA A 132 2.65 -16.66 -1.49
C ALA A 132 1.50 -15.64 -1.58
N GLU A 133 0.50 -15.78 -0.71
CA GLU A 133 -0.57 -14.81 -0.58
C GLU A 133 -0.01 -13.56 0.09
N TYR A 134 -0.10 -12.44 -0.62
CA TYR A 134 0.15 -11.12 -0.09
C TYR A 134 -0.99 -10.75 0.87
N TYR A 135 -0.94 -11.29 2.09
CA TYR A 135 -1.86 -10.89 3.15
C TYR A 135 -1.47 -9.49 3.65
N VAL A 136 -2.31 -8.49 3.37
CA VAL A 136 -2.20 -7.13 3.91
C VAL A 136 -3.02 -7.08 5.19
N ASP A 137 -2.38 -7.43 6.30
CA ASP A 137 -2.98 -7.49 7.65
C ASP A 137 -3.77 -6.22 8.02
N ASP A 138 -3.27 -5.05 7.62
CA ASP A 138 -3.91 -3.77 7.90
C ASP A 138 -5.29 -3.63 7.22
N PHE A 139 -5.48 -4.24 6.04
CA PHE A 139 -6.74 -4.12 5.30
C PHE A 139 -7.82 -5.05 5.84
N GLU A 140 -7.47 -6.30 6.19
CA GLU A 140 -8.43 -7.21 6.82
C GLU A 140 -8.72 -6.81 8.27
N SER A 141 -7.76 -6.23 8.99
CA SER A 141 -8.00 -5.61 10.31
C SER A 141 -8.94 -4.40 10.19
N LEU A 142 -8.75 -3.55 9.19
CA LEU A 142 -9.66 -2.43 8.90
C LEU A 142 -11.06 -2.93 8.55
N LYS A 143 -11.17 -3.99 7.74
CA LYS A 143 -12.44 -4.61 7.38
C LYS A 143 -13.15 -5.23 8.58
N ALA A 144 -12.43 -5.92 9.46
CA ALA A 144 -12.98 -6.46 10.70
C ALA A 144 -13.49 -5.33 11.62
N LEU A 145 -12.78 -4.21 11.68
CA LEU A 145 -13.21 -3.04 12.45
C LEU A 145 -14.46 -2.37 11.85
N ILE A 146 -14.56 -2.30 10.52
CA ILE A 146 -15.77 -1.81 9.81
C ILE A 146 -16.97 -2.72 10.08
N ILE A 147 -16.79 -4.05 10.06
CA ILE A 147 -17.87 -5.01 10.36
C ILE A 147 -18.32 -4.86 11.82
N ALA A 148 -17.39 -4.74 12.76
CA ALA A 148 -17.72 -4.54 14.17
C ALA A 148 -18.49 -3.23 14.41
N MET A 149 -18.11 -2.13 13.74
CA MET A 149 -18.85 -0.87 13.81
C MET A 149 -20.26 -0.99 13.22
N TYR A 150 -20.43 -1.70 12.11
CA TYR A 150 -21.74 -1.94 11.50
C TYR A 150 -22.65 -2.76 12.43
N ASP A 151 -22.13 -3.80 13.06
CA ASP A 151 -22.89 -4.61 14.02
C ASP A 151 -23.31 -3.78 15.25
N GLU A 152 -22.43 -2.91 15.76
CA GLU A 152 -22.74 -2.00 16.87
C GLU A 152 -23.84 -0.98 16.49
N GLU A 153 -23.80 -0.42 15.27
CA GLU A 153 -24.86 0.46 14.76
C GLU A 153 -26.23 -0.25 14.66
N THR A 154 -26.25 -1.51 14.23
CA THR A 154 -27.50 -2.28 14.14
C THR A 154 -28.11 -2.56 15.51
N VAL A 155 -27.30 -2.92 16.52
CA VAL A 155 -27.75 -3.10 17.90
C VAL A 155 -28.30 -1.79 18.47
N MET A 156 -27.59 -0.68 18.30
CA MET A 156 -28.04 0.64 18.74
C MET A 156 -29.36 1.05 18.07
N LEU A 157 -29.55 0.75 16.79
CA LEU A 157 -30.78 1.04 16.07
C LEU A 157 -31.96 0.23 16.62
N ASP A 158 -31.76 -1.05 16.95
CA ASP A 158 -32.80 -1.90 17.50
C ASP A 158 -33.15 -1.53 18.95
N GLU A 159 -32.17 -1.14 19.77
CA GLU A 159 -32.42 -0.55 21.09
C GLU A 159 -33.19 0.78 20.99
N LEU A 160 -32.88 1.62 20.00
CA LEU A 160 -33.59 2.89 19.78
C LEU A 160 -35.04 2.64 19.34
N LYS A 161 -35.28 1.67 18.44
CA LYS A 161 -36.64 1.22 18.08
C LYS A 161 -37.41 0.69 19.29
N ALA A 162 -36.76 -0.07 20.16
CA ALA A 162 -37.36 -0.55 21.40
C ALA A 162 -37.74 0.60 22.34
N LYS A 163 -36.86 1.60 22.53
CA LYS A 163 -37.19 2.81 23.31
C LYS A 163 -38.31 3.64 22.69
N PHE A 164 -38.42 3.68 21.36
CA PHE A 164 -39.53 4.35 20.68
C PHE A 164 -40.85 3.55 20.77
N SER A 165 -40.81 2.24 21.03
CA SER A 165 -42.05 1.45 21.23
C SER A 165 -42.81 1.83 22.50
N ASP A 166 -42.12 2.39 23.51
CA ASP A 166 -42.72 2.91 24.74
C ASP A 166 -43.41 4.28 24.56
N LEU A 167 -43.31 4.93 23.40
CA LEU A 167 -44.06 6.15 23.09
C LEU A 167 -45.58 5.95 23.16
N GLY A 168 -46.07 4.72 22.94
CA GLY A 168 -47.49 4.37 23.07
C GLY A 168 -48.02 4.40 24.50
N ARG A 169 -47.14 4.51 25.51
CA ARG A 169 -47.51 4.69 26.93
C ARG A 169 -47.56 6.16 27.35
N ILE A 170 -47.22 7.08 26.46
CA ILE A 170 -47.34 8.52 26.68
C ILE A 170 -48.79 8.92 26.43
N GLU A 171 -49.40 9.62 27.40
CA GLU A 171 -50.75 10.18 27.31
C GLU A 171 -50.97 10.84 25.93
N THR A 172 -51.97 10.35 25.18
CA THR A 172 -52.26 10.85 23.84
C THR A 172 -53.02 12.17 23.94
N LYS A 173 -53.02 12.97 22.85
CA LYS A 173 -53.87 14.18 22.80
C LYS A 173 -55.35 13.83 23.02
N GLU A 174 -55.79 12.66 22.56
CA GLU A 174 -57.15 12.16 22.77
C GLU A 174 -57.39 11.76 24.23
N GLY A 175 -56.49 11.03 24.89
CA GLY A 175 -56.66 10.68 26.30
C GLY A 175 -56.58 11.88 27.25
N ALA A 176 -55.76 12.89 26.91
CA ALA A 176 -55.76 14.19 27.57
C ALA A 176 -57.09 14.96 27.33
N GLN A 177 -57.64 14.89 26.12
CA GLN A 177 -58.93 15.50 25.78
C GLN A 177 -60.07 14.80 26.53
N GLU A 178 -60.12 13.48 26.59
CA GLU A 178 -61.13 12.74 27.36
C GLU A 178 -61.12 13.12 28.84
N LYS A 179 -59.93 13.29 29.43
CA LYS A 179 -59.78 13.76 30.82
C LYS A 179 -60.23 15.22 30.98
N ALA A 180 -59.93 16.07 30.00
CA ALA A 180 -60.39 17.46 29.99
C ALA A 180 -61.92 17.54 29.85
N ASP A 181 -62.50 16.75 28.96
CA ASP A 181 -63.94 16.67 28.71
C ASP A 181 -64.68 16.12 29.95
N ALA A 182 -64.10 15.12 30.63
CA ALA A 182 -64.65 14.61 31.88
C ALA A 182 -64.61 15.68 32.99
N ALA A 183 -63.50 16.42 33.10
CA ALA A 183 -63.39 17.54 34.03
C ALA A 183 -64.37 18.68 33.68
N GLU A 184 -64.55 18.98 32.40
CA GLU A 184 -65.53 19.96 31.91
C GLU A 184 -66.95 19.51 32.21
N ALA A 185 -67.29 18.24 31.99
CA ALA A 185 -68.61 17.69 32.30
C ALA A 185 -68.90 17.76 33.82
N HIS A 186 -67.92 17.44 34.65
CA HIS A 186 -68.03 17.60 36.11
C HIS A 186 -68.19 19.05 36.53
N ALA A 187 -67.40 19.97 35.95
CA ALA A 187 -67.52 21.40 36.19
C ALA A 187 -68.90 21.92 35.75
N LYS A 188 -69.38 21.49 34.58
CA LYS A 188 -70.68 21.85 34.02
C LYS A 188 -71.82 21.36 34.93
N ALA A 189 -71.75 20.12 35.42
CA ALA A 189 -72.73 19.60 36.37
C ALA A 189 -72.76 20.40 37.68
N TYR A 190 -71.59 20.80 38.19
CA TYR A 190 -71.51 21.68 39.37
C TYR A 190 -72.09 23.07 39.08
N THR A 191 -71.76 23.70 37.94
CA THR A 191 -72.29 25.01 37.56
C THR A 191 -73.78 24.98 37.26
N ASP A 192 -74.31 23.91 36.65
CA ASP A 192 -75.73 23.75 36.38
C ASP A 192 -76.51 23.62 37.70
N ALA A 193 -76.00 22.83 38.66
CA ALA A 193 -76.56 22.74 40.00
C ALA A 193 -76.51 24.10 40.74
N HIS A 194 -75.44 24.87 40.55
CA HIS A 194 -75.32 26.22 41.10
C HIS A 194 -76.29 27.22 40.43
N ALA A 195 -76.44 27.17 39.11
CA ALA A 195 -77.33 28.02 38.32
C ALA A 195 -78.82 27.72 38.59
N ALA A 196 -79.16 26.48 38.93
CA ALA A 196 -80.50 26.08 39.34
C ALA A 196 -80.89 26.61 40.74
N LYS A 197 -79.94 27.10 41.53
CA LYS A 197 -80.20 27.71 42.83
C LYS A 197 -80.92 29.04 42.60
N THR A 198 -82.16 29.21 43.04
CA THR A 198 -82.96 30.44 42.78
C THR A 198 -82.93 31.47 43.90
N ASP A 199 -82.21 31.18 44.96
CA ASP A 199 -82.03 32.04 46.12
C ASP A 199 -80.58 32.56 46.11
N ASN A 200 -80.27 33.57 46.94
CA ASN A 200 -78.92 34.18 47.00
C ASN A 200 -77.82 33.08 46.95
N PRO A 201 -77.00 33.03 45.88
CA PRO A 201 -76.58 34.14 45.02
C PRO A 201 -77.24 34.36 43.64
N HIS A 202 -78.28 33.63 43.21
CA HIS A 202 -78.87 33.84 41.87
C HIS A 202 -80.33 34.27 41.94
N LYS A 203 -80.69 35.32 41.17
CA LYS A 203 -81.91 36.16 41.32
C LYS A 203 -81.85 37.21 42.43
N VAL A 204 -80.66 37.78 42.64
CA VAL A 204 -80.48 38.93 43.52
C VAL A 204 -81.18 40.15 42.90
N THR A 205 -82.24 40.61 43.56
CA THR A 205 -83.05 41.78 43.19
C THR A 205 -82.27 43.07 43.45
N LYS A 206 -82.65 44.17 42.78
CA LYS A 206 -82.02 45.49 42.99
C LYS A 206 -82.03 45.94 44.46
N ALA A 207 -83.00 45.48 45.25
CA ALA A 207 -83.05 45.69 46.69
C ALA A 207 -81.99 44.88 47.46
N GLN A 208 -81.66 43.66 47.01
CA GLN A 208 -80.74 42.76 47.71
C GLN A 208 -79.24 43.11 47.53
N VAL A 209 -78.86 43.94 46.55
CA VAL A 209 -77.49 44.45 46.36
C VAL A 209 -77.34 45.97 46.59
N GLY A 210 -78.38 46.66 47.07
CA GLY A 210 -78.32 48.09 47.38
C GLY A 210 -78.13 49.05 46.19
N LEU A 211 -78.28 48.57 44.94
CA LEU A 211 -78.00 49.32 43.72
C LEU A 211 -79.08 50.33 43.30
N SER A 212 -80.16 50.50 44.08
CA SER A 212 -81.21 51.48 43.80
C SER A 212 -80.73 52.94 43.81
N ASN A 213 -79.52 53.20 44.30
CA ASN A 213 -78.98 54.54 44.56
C ASN A 213 -77.71 54.88 43.72
N VAL A 214 -77.43 54.18 42.61
CA VAL A 214 -76.19 54.40 41.83
C VAL A 214 -76.48 55.01 40.45
N ASP A 215 -75.88 56.16 40.17
CA ASP A 215 -75.92 56.83 38.85
C ASP A 215 -74.96 56.18 37.84
N ASN A 216 -75.39 56.05 36.58
CA ASN A 216 -74.56 55.54 35.48
C ASN A 216 -73.50 56.59 35.08
N VAL A 217 -72.23 56.19 35.11
CA VAL A 217 -71.06 57.09 35.03
C VAL A 217 -70.71 57.52 33.59
N LYS A 218 -70.34 58.81 33.46
CA LYS A 218 -69.62 59.58 32.40
C LYS A 218 -69.25 58.89 31.07
N GLN A 219 -69.88 59.31 29.97
CA GLN A 219 -69.32 59.19 28.61
C GLN A 219 -68.32 60.32 28.33
N ALA A 220 -67.26 60.01 27.56
CA ALA A 220 -66.29 61.00 27.07
C ALA A 220 -66.97 62.07 26.21
N THR A 221 -66.47 63.30 26.28
CA THR A 221 -66.97 64.45 25.52
C THR A 221 -66.66 64.30 24.02
N LYS A 222 -67.43 64.96 23.15
CA LYS A 222 -67.17 64.94 21.69
C LYS A 222 -65.75 65.39 21.34
N THR A 223 -65.19 66.32 22.11
CA THR A 223 -63.80 66.77 21.96
C THR A 223 -62.79 65.65 22.25
N GLU A 224 -62.99 64.87 23.31
CA GLU A 224 -62.12 63.73 23.64
C GLU A 224 -62.22 62.63 22.58
N PHE A 225 -63.42 62.39 22.06
CA PHE A 225 -63.65 61.46 20.95
C PHE A 225 -62.96 61.91 19.65
N ASP A 226 -63.15 63.17 19.24
CA ASP A 226 -62.55 63.72 18.03
C ASP A 226 -61.01 63.79 18.16
N SER A 227 -60.48 64.05 19.36
CA SER A 227 -59.04 64.01 19.65
C SER A 227 -58.47 62.59 19.47
N HIS A 228 -59.17 61.57 19.99
CA HIS A 228 -58.78 60.18 19.79
C HIS A 228 -58.84 59.78 18.31
N ALA A 229 -59.94 60.09 17.62
CA ALA A 229 -60.14 59.74 16.20
C ALA A 229 -59.12 60.39 15.25
N ASN A 230 -58.64 61.59 15.59
CA ASN A 230 -57.65 62.32 14.80
C ASN A 230 -56.21 62.01 15.18
N ASN A 231 -55.96 61.28 16.27
CA ASN A 231 -54.62 60.88 16.66
C ASN A 231 -54.01 59.92 15.63
N LYS A 232 -53.02 60.37 14.86
CA LYS A 232 -52.23 59.57 13.89
C LYS A 232 -50.91 59.06 14.47
N SER A 233 -50.77 59.10 15.80
CA SER A 233 -49.75 58.32 16.49
C SER A 233 -50.25 56.89 16.66
N ASN A 234 -49.33 55.94 16.90
CA ASN A 234 -49.66 54.56 17.26
C ASN A 234 -50.82 54.55 18.29
N PRO A 235 -52.02 54.03 17.95
CA PRO A 235 -52.28 52.96 16.96
C PRO A 235 -52.55 53.33 15.49
N HIS A 236 -52.77 54.59 15.11
CA HIS A 236 -53.10 54.94 13.71
C HIS A 236 -51.86 55.40 12.93
N ALA A 237 -51.71 54.99 11.67
CA ALA A 237 -50.64 55.43 10.74
C ALA A 237 -49.18 55.18 11.19
N VAL A 238 -48.91 53.98 11.70
CA VAL A 238 -47.58 53.59 12.22
C VAL A 238 -46.50 53.59 11.13
N THR A 239 -45.40 54.30 11.39
CA THR A 239 -44.22 54.44 10.53
C THR A 239 -43.12 53.44 10.91
N LYS A 240 -42.17 53.17 10.01
CA LYS A 240 -41.00 52.32 10.31
C LYS A 240 -40.24 52.78 11.56
N ALA A 241 -40.17 54.09 11.80
CA ALA A 241 -39.55 54.65 13.00
C ALA A 241 -40.32 54.28 14.29
N GLN A 242 -41.66 54.31 14.25
CA GLN A 242 -42.50 54.00 15.42
C GLN A 242 -42.42 52.53 15.87
N VAL A 243 -41.95 51.62 15.02
CA VAL A 243 -41.70 50.21 15.36
C VAL A 243 -40.21 49.87 15.47
N GLY A 244 -39.32 50.88 15.51
CA GLY A 244 -37.88 50.68 15.67
C GLY A 244 -37.15 50.15 14.43
N LEU A 245 -37.78 50.19 13.25
CA LEU A 245 -37.24 49.70 11.97
C LEU A 245 -36.69 50.83 11.07
N ALA A 246 -36.42 52.01 11.61
CA ALA A 246 -35.96 53.18 10.83
C ALA A 246 -34.62 52.95 10.12
N ASN A 247 -33.74 52.16 10.73
CA ASN A 247 -32.39 51.88 10.22
C ASN A 247 -32.33 50.58 9.38
N VAL A 248 -33.48 49.96 9.09
CA VAL A 248 -33.52 48.72 8.31
C VAL A 248 -33.68 49.04 6.83
N ASP A 249 -32.64 48.72 6.06
CA ASP A 249 -32.64 48.85 4.60
C ASP A 249 -33.65 47.91 3.95
N ASN A 250 -34.35 48.41 2.92
CA ASN A 250 -35.28 47.59 2.15
C ASN A 250 -34.59 47.01 0.91
N VAL A 251 -33.75 46.00 1.14
CA VAL A 251 -32.98 45.33 0.08
C VAL A 251 -33.87 44.30 -0.63
N LYS A 252 -33.83 44.26 -1.97
CA LYS A 252 -34.49 43.20 -2.74
C LYS A 252 -33.81 41.86 -2.43
N GLN A 253 -34.50 41.00 -1.70
CA GLN A 253 -34.08 39.62 -1.49
C GLN A 253 -34.57 38.75 -2.66
N ALA A 254 -33.78 37.76 -3.04
CA ALA A 254 -34.26 36.71 -3.93
C ALA A 254 -35.44 35.98 -3.26
N ALA A 255 -36.42 35.53 -4.05
CA ALA A 255 -37.47 34.69 -3.52
C ALA A 255 -36.83 33.41 -2.95
N LYS A 256 -37.42 32.84 -1.89
CA LYS A 256 -36.92 31.59 -1.31
C LYS A 256 -36.76 30.50 -2.37
N THR A 257 -37.69 30.45 -3.32
CA THR A 257 -37.66 29.54 -4.48
C THR A 257 -36.39 29.69 -5.31
N ASP A 258 -35.96 30.93 -5.57
CA ASP A 258 -34.78 31.21 -6.40
C ASP A 258 -33.49 30.89 -5.64
N PHE A 259 -33.47 31.16 -4.33
CA PHE A 259 -32.35 30.81 -3.45
C PHE A 259 -32.18 29.30 -3.32
N ASP A 260 -33.28 28.58 -3.10
CA ASP A 260 -33.27 27.11 -3.02
C ASP A 260 -32.85 26.51 -4.37
N ALA A 261 -33.35 27.06 -5.49
CA ALA A 261 -32.96 26.63 -6.84
C ALA A 261 -31.46 26.83 -7.10
N HIS A 262 -30.90 27.98 -6.71
CA HIS A 262 -29.47 28.23 -6.80
C HIS A 262 -28.66 27.27 -5.92
N THR A 263 -29.11 27.03 -4.68
CA THR A 263 -28.43 26.13 -3.74
C THR A 263 -28.42 24.68 -4.24
N ALA A 264 -29.44 24.27 -5.00
CA ALA A 264 -29.53 22.94 -5.61
C ALA A 264 -28.81 22.80 -6.97
N ASP A 265 -28.22 23.89 -7.50
CA ASP A 265 -27.55 23.89 -8.81
C ASP A 265 -26.14 23.26 -8.72
N ASN A 266 -26.08 21.95 -8.92
CA ASN A 266 -24.83 21.18 -8.99
C ASN A 266 -24.04 21.37 -10.30
N VAL A 267 -24.57 22.10 -11.30
CA VAL A 267 -23.86 22.39 -12.55
C VAL A 267 -23.02 23.65 -12.38
N ARG A 268 -23.55 24.65 -11.68
CA ARG A 268 -22.85 25.91 -11.40
C ARG A 268 -21.87 25.80 -10.25
N HIS A 269 -22.13 24.93 -9.27
CA HIS A 269 -21.23 24.68 -8.16
C HIS A 269 -20.40 23.42 -8.38
N ILE A 270 -19.08 23.51 -8.18
CA ILE A 270 -18.25 22.31 -8.06
C ILE A 270 -18.43 21.71 -6.67
N THR A 271 -18.58 20.40 -6.61
CA THR A 271 -18.64 19.66 -5.34
C THR A 271 -17.27 19.62 -4.66
N ALA A 272 -17.28 19.35 -3.35
CA ALA A 272 -16.03 19.12 -2.61
C ALA A 272 -15.25 17.92 -3.17
N ASP A 273 -15.96 16.91 -3.67
CA ASP A 273 -15.38 15.70 -4.26
C ASP A 273 -14.71 15.98 -5.61
N GLU A 274 -15.36 16.76 -6.50
CA GLU A 274 -14.74 17.19 -7.77
C GLU A 274 -13.48 18.02 -7.52
N ARG A 275 -13.54 18.97 -6.57
CA ARG A 275 -12.37 19.76 -6.16
C ARG A 275 -11.25 18.87 -5.63
N THR A 276 -11.59 17.89 -4.80
CA THR A 276 -10.63 16.93 -4.25
C THR A 276 -10.01 16.08 -5.35
N LYS A 277 -10.80 15.60 -6.31
CA LYS A 277 -10.35 14.84 -7.47
C LYS A 277 -9.37 15.64 -8.33
N TRP A 278 -9.68 16.90 -8.63
CA TRP A 278 -8.79 17.78 -9.40
C TRP A 278 -7.51 18.12 -8.65
N ASN A 279 -7.60 18.44 -7.35
CA ASN A 279 -6.43 18.73 -6.52
C ASN A 279 -5.50 17.52 -6.36
N LYS A 280 -6.03 16.30 -6.44
CA LYS A 280 -5.26 15.05 -6.41
C LYS A 280 -4.78 14.59 -7.79
N GLY A 281 -5.23 15.24 -8.87
CA GLY A 281 -4.87 14.86 -10.24
C GLY A 281 -3.42 15.21 -10.56
N GLN A 282 -2.73 14.32 -11.27
CA GLN A 282 -1.44 14.64 -11.88
C GLN A 282 -1.68 15.59 -13.07
N LEU A 283 -1.44 16.89 -12.87
CA LEU A 283 -1.70 17.92 -13.87
C LEU A 283 -0.71 17.90 -15.05
N TYR A 284 0.43 17.23 -14.86
CA TYR A 284 1.45 17.08 -15.89
C TYR A 284 1.22 15.80 -16.70
N LYS A 285 0.96 15.92 -18.00
CA LYS A 285 0.69 14.78 -18.88
C LYS A 285 1.97 14.02 -19.21
N LEU A 286 1.97 12.71 -18.93
CA LEU A 286 3.02 11.78 -19.37
C LEU A 286 2.68 11.08 -20.69
N THR A 287 1.39 10.97 -21.03
CA THR A 287 0.87 10.29 -22.23
C THR A 287 -0.20 11.16 -22.91
N GLN A 288 -0.72 10.70 -24.05
CA GLN A 288 -1.95 11.21 -24.65
C GLN A 288 -3.18 10.81 -23.81
N ASP A 289 -4.33 11.47 -24.06
CA ASP A 289 -5.58 11.25 -23.32
C ASP A 289 -6.22 9.87 -23.54
N ASN A 290 -5.78 9.16 -24.58
CA ASN A 290 -6.17 7.78 -24.91
C ASN A 290 -5.23 6.73 -24.28
N GLY A 291 -4.26 7.14 -23.46
CA GLY A 291 -3.24 6.26 -22.86
C GLY A 291 -2.08 5.89 -23.79
N VAL A 292 -2.01 6.45 -25.00
CA VAL A 292 -0.93 6.19 -25.97
C VAL A 292 0.28 7.08 -25.67
N ARG A 293 1.48 6.55 -25.90
CA ARG A 293 2.74 7.30 -25.84
C ARG A 293 2.72 8.48 -26.84
N ILE A 294 3.51 9.50 -26.57
CA ILE A 294 3.59 10.70 -27.40
C ILE A 294 4.57 10.46 -28.57
N LEU A 295 4.12 10.66 -29.81
CA LEU A 295 4.99 10.53 -30.99
C LEU A 295 6.03 11.65 -30.99
N ILE A 296 7.31 11.30 -31.13
CA ILE A 296 8.40 12.25 -31.26
C ILE A 296 8.56 12.64 -32.74
N PRO A 297 8.57 13.94 -33.09
CA PRO A 297 8.90 14.38 -34.43
C PRO A 297 10.34 14.03 -34.83
N ASP A 298 10.54 13.70 -36.11
CA ASP A 298 11.88 13.44 -36.68
C ASP A 298 12.81 14.65 -36.44
N GLY A 299 14.08 14.40 -36.13
CA GLY A 299 15.09 15.41 -35.82
C GLY A 299 15.06 15.94 -34.39
N THR A 300 14.12 15.50 -33.55
CA THR A 300 14.07 15.92 -32.14
C THR A 300 15.25 15.35 -31.36
N ASP A 301 15.84 16.18 -30.49
CA ASP A 301 16.87 15.78 -29.53
C ASP A 301 16.26 15.23 -28.25
N LEU A 302 16.51 13.93 -27.99
CA LEU A 302 16.03 13.21 -26.82
C LEU A 302 16.46 13.85 -25.49
N LEU A 303 17.61 14.53 -25.44
CA LEU A 303 18.11 15.15 -24.21
C LEU A 303 17.31 16.41 -23.83
N THR A 304 16.61 17.01 -24.79
CA THR A 304 15.82 18.24 -24.59
C THR A 304 14.36 17.98 -24.27
N LEU A 305 13.88 16.75 -24.49
CA LEU A 305 12.49 16.41 -24.25
C LEU A 305 12.13 16.56 -22.75
N PRO A 306 10.95 17.12 -22.45
CA PRO A 306 10.48 17.23 -21.08
C PRO A 306 10.01 15.85 -20.59
N PRO A 307 9.73 15.68 -19.28
CA PRO A 307 9.26 14.40 -18.76
C PRO A 307 8.05 13.87 -19.53
N GLY A 308 7.99 12.56 -19.74
CA GLY A 308 6.93 11.93 -20.51
C GLY A 308 7.29 10.56 -21.06
N PHE A 309 6.28 9.89 -21.60
CA PHE A 309 6.39 8.59 -22.26
C PHE A 309 6.17 8.77 -23.74
N TYR A 310 7.25 8.58 -24.49
CA TYR A 310 7.32 8.88 -25.91
C TYR A 310 7.59 7.63 -26.74
N TYR A 311 7.43 7.75 -28.04
CA TYR A 311 7.88 6.75 -29.03
C TYR A 311 8.29 7.42 -30.34
N GLY A 312 9.18 6.79 -31.09
CA GLY A 312 9.64 7.30 -32.39
C GLY A 312 10.59 6.34 -33.09
N ILE A 313 10.97 6.67 -34.33
CA ILE A 313 11.94 5.90 -35.11
C ILE A 313 13.34 6.32 -34.67
N ASN A 314 14.13 5.40 -34.12
CA ASN A 314 15.34 5.70 -33.37
C ASN A 314 16.41 6.46 -34.18
N ASN A 315 16.77 5.97 -35.37
CA ASN A 315 17.77 6.64 -36.21
C ASN A 315 17.33 8.00 -36.80
N ARG A 316 16.09 8.43 -36.56
CA ARG A 316 15.60 9.76 -36.95
C ARG A 316 15.67 10.77 -35.81
N LEU A 317 16.04 10.33 -34.61
CA LEU A 317 16.15 11.16 -33.42
C LEU A 317 17.61 11.46 -33.10
N LEU A 318 17.88 12.66 -32.58
CA LEU A 318 19.21 13.06 -32.16
C LEU A 318 19.50 12.51 -30.75
N ASN A 319 20.78 12.24 -30.47
CA ASN A 319 21.25 11.67 -29.20
C ASN A 319 20.57 10.34 -28.82
N ASN A 320 20.28 9.51 -29.82
CA ASN A 320 19.69 8.19 -29.64
C ASN A 320 20.75 7.14 -29.19
N PRO A 321 20.32 6.02 -28.57
CA PRO A 321 21.23 4.99 -28.04
C PRO A 321 21.92 4.12 -29.09
N ASP A 322 21.40 4.03 -30.32
CA ASP A 322 21.90 3.13 -31.36
C ASP A 322 21.69 3.74 -32.77
N PRO A 323 22.58 4.62 -33.24
CA PRO A 323 22.33 5.45 -34.43
C PRO A 323 22.04 4.69 -35.73
N ASP A 324 22.46 3.43 -35.81
CA ASP A 324 22.28 2.59 -36.99
C ASP A 324 20.91 1.87 -37.00
N ASP A 325 20.16 1.90 -35.89
CA ASP A 325 18.89 1.20 -35.74
C ASP A 325 17.69 2.05 -36.19
N ALA A 326 17.07 1.65 -37.30
CA ALA A 326 15.86 2.26 -37.87
C ALA A 326 14.53 1.76 -37.24
N GLY A 327 14.62 1.03 -36.13
CA GLY A 327 13.48 0.48 -35.41
C GLY A 327 12.67 1.52 -34.66
N TRP A 328 11.48 1.10 -34.23
CA TRP A 328 10.62 1.87 -33.33
C TRP A 328 11.08 1.67 -31.88
N PHE A 329 11.25 2.79 -31.17
CA PHE A 329 11.71 2.81 -29.80
C PHE A 329 10.71 3.55 -28.93
N ASN A 330 10.56 3.07 -27.70
CA ASN A 330 9.86 3.73 -26.62
C ASN A 330 10.88 4.48 -25.76
N TYR A 331 10.58 5.73 -25.39
CA TYR A 331 11.45 6.57 -24.56
C TYR A 331 10.70 7.03 -23.33
N ASP A 332 11.21 6.70 -22.15
CA ASP A 332 10.69 7.16 -20.86
C ASP A 332 11.64 8.20 -20.28
N ILE A 333 11.15 9.43 -20.15
CA ILE A 333 11.95 10.57 -19.73
C ILE A 333 11.43 11.08 -18.39
N MET A 334 12.34 11.21 -17.43
CA MET A 334 12.03 11.66 -16.07
C MET A 334 13.06 12.70 -15.65
N ASP A 335 12.58 13.86 -15.20
CA ASP A 335 13.44 14.85 -14.57
C ASP A 335 13.55 14.55 -13.07
N GLY A 336 14.78 14.62 -12.57
CA GLY A 336 15.07 14.71 -11.16
C GLY A 336 15.26 16.17 -10.74
N ASN A 337 15.49 16.38 -9.45
CA ASN A 337 15.78 17.72 -8.95
C ASN A 337 17.16 18.21 -9.41
N SER A 338 17.37 19.53 -9.41
CA SER A 338 18.65 20.17 -9.74
C SER A 338 19.19 19.82 -11.14
N GLY A 339 18.32 19.80 -12.15
CA GLY A 339 18.70 19.60 -13.56
C GLY A 339 19.07 18.16 -13.93
N ARG A 340 18.84 17.18 -13.05
CA ARG A 340 19.07 15.77 -13.36
C ARG A 340 17.99 15.26 -14.31
N LYS A 341 18.36 14.34 -15.19
CA LYS A 341 17.42 13.64 -16.07
C LYS A 341 17.79 12.16 -16.14
N THR A 342 16.79 11.31 -16.24
CA THR A 342 16.92 9.89 -16.57
C THR A 342 16.14 9.64 -17.84
N ILE A 343 16.76 8.91 -18.78
CA ILE A 343 16.14 8.50 -20.02
C ILE A 343 16.29 6.98 -20.13
N ILE A 344 15.17 6.29 -20.34
CA ILE A 344 15.15 4.85 -20.65
C ILE A 344 14.66 4.71 -22.08
N ALA A 345 15.42 4.03 -22.92
CA ALA A 345 15.06 3.72 -24.29
C ALA A 345 14.85 2.21 -24.44
N THR A 346 13.75 1.80 -25.04
CA THR A 346 13.44 0.38 -25.29
C THR A 346 13.09 0.18 -26.75
N ALA A 347 13.85 -0.65 -27.45
CA ALA A 347 13.54 -1.04 -28.81
C ALA A 347 12.35 -2.00 -28.83
N SER A 348 11.31 -1.69 -29.61
CA SER A 348 10.03 -2.39 -29.54
C SER A 348 10.06 -3.81 -30.11
N TYR A 349 10.94 -4.09 -31.06
CA TYR A 349 10.97 -5.37 -31.78
C TYR A 349 11.80 -6.44 -31.05
N HIS A 350 13.01 -6.07 -30.65
CA HIS A 350 14.00 -7.02 -30.11
C HIS A 350 14.24 -6.83 -28.60
N ASN A 351 13.44 -5.98 -27.94
CA ASN A 351 13.42 -5.77 -26.49
C ASN A 351 14.79 -5.42 -25.87
N LYS A 352 15.68 -4.80 -26.63
CA LYS A 352 16.90 -4.22 -26.07
C LYS A 352 16.53 -2.94 -25.34
N MET A 353 17.20 -2.71 -24.21
CA MET A 353 16.98 -1.56 -23.38
C MET A 353 18.30 -0.82 -23.14
N TRP A 354 18.21 0.50 -23.08
CA TRP A 354 19.30 1.38 -22.71
C TRP A 354 18.82 2.37 -21.67
N PHE A 355 19.74 2.82 -20.82
CA PHE A 355 19.50 3.96 -19.95
C PHE A 355 20.61 4.99 -20.13
N ALA A 356 20.26 6.24 -19.89
CA ALA A 356 21.21 7.33 -19.77
C ALA A 356 20.75 8.34 -18.73
N THR A 357 21.69 9.14 -18.26
CA THR A 357 21.42 10.20 -17.28
C THR A 357 22.09 11.51 -17.67
N ILE A 358 21.48 12.61 -17.23
CA ILE A 358 22.08 13.94 -17.20
C ILE A 358 22.35 14.28 -15.74
N HIS A 359 23.59 14.67 -15.42
CA HIS A 359 23.99 15.03 -14.06
C HIS A 359 23.62 16.48 -13.71
N THR A 360 23.82 16.90 -12.45
CA THR A 360 23.40 18.22 -11.95
C THR A 360 24.04 19.41 -12.65
N ASN A 361 25.14 19.19 -13.37
CA ASN A 361 25.85 20.19 -14.16
C ASN A 361 25.43 20.20 -15.65
N GLY A 362 24.45 19.38 -16.04
CA GLY A 362 24.03 19.23 -17.44
C GLY A 362 24.83 18.19 -18.23
N ASP A 363 25.81 17.52 -17.62
CA ASP A 363 26.64 16.55 -18.32
C ASP A 363 25.85 15.27 -18.64
N PHE A 364 25.78 14.95 -19.93
CA PHE A 364 25.27 13.67 -20.40
C PHE A 364 26.26 12.54 -20.09
N ARG A 365 25.80 11.51 -19.38
CA ARG A 365 26.65 10.39 -18.90
C ARG A 365 26.79 9.26 -19.92
N GLY A 366 26.26 9.45 -21.13
CA GLY A 366 26.27 8.47 -22.19
C GLY A 366 25.21 7.39 -22.03
N TRP A 367 24.89 6.72 -23.14
CA TRP A 367 24.00 5.56 -23.15
C TRP A 367 24.71 4.32 -22.63
N LYS A 368 23.98 3.52 -21.84
CA LYS A 368 24.40 2.21 -21.34
C LYS A 368 23.32 1.19 -21.67
N ARG A 369 23.70 0.15 -22.42
CA ARG A 369 22.82 -0.97 -22.76
C ARG A 369 22.66 -1.89 -21.56
N ILE A 370 21.44 -2.34 -21.31
CA ILE A 370 21.11 -3.40 -20.36
C ILE A 370 21.14 -4.72 -21.13
N LEU A 371 21.92 -5.67 -20.64
CA LEU A 371 22.07 -7.00 -21.23
C LEU A 371 21.19 -8.01 -20.49
N THR A 372 20.57 -8.92 -21.23
CA THR A 372 19.79 -10.04 -20.68
C THR A 372 20.60 -11.34 -20.75
N SER A 373 20.11 -12.41 -20.13
CA SER A 373 20.75 -13.73 -20.24
C SER A 373 20.91 -14.19 -21.69
N THR A 374 19.93 -13.86 -22.56
CA THR A 374 19.98 -14.22 -23.99
C THR A 374 21.09 -13.50 -24.75
N ASP A 375 21.53 -12.32 -24.29
CA ASP A 375 22.71 -11.65 -24.86
C ASP A 375 24.01 -12.41 -24.57
N PHE A 376 23.98 -13.32 -23.59
CA PHE A 376 25.09 -14.20 -23.26
C PHE A 376 24.96 -15.59 -23.87
N ASP A 377 23.91 -15.86 -24.65
CA ASP A 377 23.75 -17.14 -25.33
C ASP A 377 24.73 -17.22 -26.52
N PRO A 378 25.70 -18.14 -26.50
CA PRO A 378 26.72 -18.25 -27.53
C PRO A 378 26.13 -18.68 -28.88
N ALA A 379 26.26 -17.83 -29.89
CA ALA A 379 26.04 -18.18 -31.29
C ALA A 379 27.23 -19.01 -31.83
N TRP A 380 27.16 -20.32 -31.63
CA TRP A 380 28.25 -21.24 -31.99
C TRP A 380 28.47 -21.35 -33.50
N THR A 381 29.71 -21.11 -33.92
CA THR A 381 30.21 -21.28 -35.30
C THR A 381 31.29 -22.35 -35.34
N GLU A 382 31.24 -23.23 -36.34
CA GLU A 382 32.22 -24.30 -36.49
C GLU A 382 33.60 -23.73 -36.85
N VAL A 383 34.65 -24.22 -36.20
CA VAL A 383 36.02 -23.81 -36.51
C VAL A 383 36.51 -24.53 -37.76
N PRO A 384 37.00 -23.80 -38.79
CA PRO A 384 37.67 -24.41 -39.94
C PRO A 384 38.95 -25.16 -39.52
N LEU A 385 38.91 -26.49 -39.61
CA LEU A 385 40.06 -27.36 -39.32
C LEU A 385 41.06 -27.41 -40.49
N LYS A 386 42.33 -27.67 -40.19
CA LYS A 386 43.45 -27.71 -41.14
C LYS A 386 44.40 -28.87 -40.86
N ASN A 387 45.28 -29.14 -41.82
CA ASN A 387 46.44 -30.04 -41.66
C ASN A 387 46.08 -31.44 -41.14
N GLY A 388 44.96 -32.00 -41.58
CA GLY A 388 44.51 -33.35 -41.22
C GLY A 388 43.87 -33.47 -39.83
N ALA A 389 43.66 -32.35 -39.13
CA ALA A 389 42.94 -32.34 -37.86
C ALA A 389 41.46 -32.73 -38.04
N LYS A 390 40.90 -33.41 -37.05
CA LYS A 390 39.52 -33.92 -37.07
C LYS A 390 38.81 -33.60 -35.77
N HIS A 391 37.49 -33.43 -35.84
CA HIS A 391 36.65 -33.37 -34.65
C HIS A 391 36.71 -34.71 -33.90
N GLY A 392 36.76 -34.64 -32.57
CA GLY A 392 36.53 -35.79 -31.69
C GLY A 392 35.05 -36.06 -31.52
N ALA A 393 34.63 -36.54 -30.34
CA ALA A 393 33.21 -36.82 -30.07
C ALA A 393 32.34 -35.55 -30.12
N ARG A 394 32.93 -34.39 -29.81
CA ARG A 394 32.28 -33.07 -29.87
C ARG A 394 32.94 -32.19 -30.92
N LYS A 395 32.13 -31.59 -31.80
CA LYS A 395 32.63 -30.64 -32.80
C LYS A 395 33.33 -29.45 -32.15
N VAL A 396 34.45 -29.04 -32.73
CA VAL A 396 35.17 -27.83 -32.36
C VAL A 396 34.39 -26.61 -32.86
N MET A 397 33.86 -25.83 -31.91
CA MET A 397 33.05 -24.65 -32.18
C MET A 397 33.62 -23.45 -31.42
N CYS A 398 33.40 -22.26 -31.97
CA CYS A 398 33.75 -20.99 -31.36
C CYS A 398 32.52 -20.07 -31.28
N ALA A 399 32.48 -19.20 -30.28
CA ALA A 399 31.51 -18.13 -30.14
C ALA A 399 32.19 -16.90 -29.50
N VAL A 400 31.67 -15.71 -29.74
CA VAL A 400 32.04 -14.52 -28.96
C VAL A 400 30.88 -14.16 -28.05
N VAL A 401 31.14 -14.09 -26.75
CA VAL A 401 30.15 -13.70 -25.75
C VAL A 401 30.78 -12.69 -24.80
N GLY A 402 30.19 -11.48 -24.72
CA GLY A 402 30.63 -10.46 -23.76
C GLY A 402 32.10 -10.05 -23.87
N GLY A 403 32.71 -10.11 -25.06
CA GLY A 403 34.14 -9.84 -25.27
C GLY A 403 35.08 -11.02 -24.99
N PHE A 404 34.53 -12.21 -24.76
CA PHE A 404 35.30 -13.44 -24.60
C PHE A 404 35.06 -14.38 -25.79
N LEU A 405 36.14 -14.96 -26.29
CA LEU A 405 36.13 -16.14 -27.13
C LEU A 405 35.78 -17.35 -26.26
N CYS A 406 34.64 -17.96 -26.55
CA CYS A 406 34.26 -19.25 -26.01
C CYS A 406 34.61 -20.31 -27.05
N LEU A 407 35.43 -21.29 -26.66
CA LEU A 407 35.67 -22.50 -27.41
C LEU A 407 34.92 -23.65 -26.75
N LYS A 408 34.48 -24.61 -27.56
CA LYS A 408 34.03 -25.91 -27.06
C LYS A 408 34.40 -27.00 -28.05
N GLY A 409 34.40 -28.23 -27.55
CA GLY A 409 34.54 -29.42 -28.39
C GLY A 409 35.82 -30.18 -28.12
N GLU A 410 36.17 -31.02 -29.09
CA GLU A 410 37.25 -31.97 -28.96
C GLU A 410 38.01 -32.06 -30.29
N ILE A 411 39.34 -31.98 -30.23
CA ILE A 411 40.20 -32.00 -31.40
C ILE A 411 41.12 -33.23 -31.39
N ILE A 412 41.16 -33.92 -32.53
CA ILE A 412 42.13 -34.97 -32.83
C ILE A 412 43.13 -34.37 -33.81
N THR A 413 44.37 -34.18 -33.35
CA THR A 413 45.43 -33.57 -34.16
C THR A 413 46.81 -33.94 -33.61
N ASN A 414 47.83 -33.74 -34.45
CA ASN A 414 49.22 -33.83 -34.01
C ASN A 414 49.62 -32.54 -33.30
N ARG A 415 50.59 -32.63 -32.39
CA ARG A 415 51.16 -31.43 -31.74
C ARG A 415 52.10 -30.70 -32.70
N GLY A 416 52.27 -29.40 -32.47
CA GLY A 416 53.17 -28.53 -33.25
C GLY A 416 52.62 -28.13 -34.63
N VAL A 417 51.45 -28.64 -35.04
CA VAL A 417 50.78 -28.24 -36.28
C VAL A 417 49.61 -27.30 -36.00
N ILE A 418 49.35 -26.40 -36.95
CA ILE A 418 48.15 -25.56 -36.93
C ILE A 418 46.97 -26.47 -37.24
N PHE A 419 46.09 -26.70 -36.26
CA PHE A 419 44.95 -27.61 -36.41
C PHE A 419 43.69 -26.90 -36.91
N GLY A 420 43.62 -25.58 -36.81
CA GLY A 420 42.49 -24.79 -37.30
C GLY A 420 42.76 -23.29 -37.27
N THR A 421 41.88 -22.51 -37.90
CA THR A 421 41.96 -21.05 -37.92
C THR A 421 40.60 -20.44 -37.57
N LEU A 422 40.56 -19.56 -36.56
CA LEU A 422 39.34 -18.83 -36.19
C LEU A 422 38.87 -17.88 -37.31
N PRO A 423 37.56 -17.79 -37.57
CA PRO A 423 37.02 -16.77 -38.48
C PRO A 423 37.36 -15.36 -37.96
N ALA A 424 37.40 -14.37 -38.85
CA ALA A 424 37.95 -13.04 -38.55
C ALA A 424 37.34 -12.36 -37.32
N SER A 425 36.03 -12.50 -37.11
CA SER A 425 35.28 -11.93 -35.98
C SER A 425 35.55 -12.58 -34.63
N TYR A 426 36.33 -13.67 -34.57
CA TYR A 426 36.62 -14.44 -33.35
C TYR A 426 38.10 -14.41 -32.97
N ARG A 427 38.92 -13.62 -33.66
CA ARG A 427 40.38 -13.61 -33.46
C ARG A 427 40.78 -12.70 -32.31
N PRO A 428 41.67 -13.13 -31.41
CA PRO A 428 42.15 -12.28 -30.33
C PRO A 428 43.09 -11.18 -30.85
N ASP A 429 43.15 -10.06 -30.13
CA ASP A 429 44.04 -8.94 -30.42
C ASP A 429 45.52 -9.25 -30.14
N GLN A 430 45.76 -10.23 -29.26
CA GLN A 430 47.07 -10.67 -28.79
C GLN A 430 47.18 -12.19 -28.82
N LEU A 431 48.40 -12.73 -28.80
CA LEU A 431 48.63 -14.16 -28.59
C LEU A 431 47.97 -14.60 -27.28
N ARG A 432 47.10 -15.60 -27.35
CA ARG A 432 46.48 -16.22 -26.18
C ARG A 432 46.98 -17.64 -25.99
N SER A 433 47.09 -18.07 -24.74
CA SER A 433 47.40 -19.46 -24.39
C SER A 433 46.53 -19.98 -23.24
N ARG A 434 46.15 -21.26 -23.31
CA ARG A 434 45.41 -21.98 -22.26
C ARG A 434 45.98 -23.38 -22.06
N LEU A 435 45.86 -23.91 -20.84
CA LEU A 435 46.09 -25.33 -20.60
C LEU A 435 44.80 -26.07 -20.86
N VAL A 436 44.84 -27.04 -21.76
CA VAL A 436 43.66 -27.81 -22.14
C VAL A 436 43.84 -29.29 -21.79
N PRO A 437 42.75 -29.97 -21.38
CA PRO A 437 42.83 -31.36 -20.95
C PRO A 437 43.10 -32.31 -22.12
N ILE A 438 43.79 -33.41 -21.81
CA ILE A 438 43.99 -34.53 -22.72
C ILE A 438 42.94 -35.60 -22.41
N PHE A 439 42.34 -36.20 -23.44
CA PHE A 439 41.45 -37.35 -23.30
C PHE A 439 42.19 -38.66 -23.63
N GLY A 440 41.72 -39.75 -23.01
CA GLY A 440 42.32 -41.09 -23.09
C GLY A 440 43.41 -41.38 -22.04
N THR A 441 43.99 -40.33 -21.44
CA THR A 441 44.91 -40.42 -20.29
C THR A 441 44.80 -39.16 -19.42
N THR A 442 45.28 -39.20 -18.18
CA THR A 442 45.40 -38.00 -17.35
C THR A 442 46.53 -37.11 -17.88
N GLY A 443 46.22 -35.85 -18.21
CA GLY A 443 47.23 -34.91 -18.70
C GLY A 443 46.67 -33.59 -19.22
N MET A 444 47.59 -32.69 -19.60
CA MET A 444 47.29 -31.39 -20.19
C MET A 444 48.30 -31.03 -21.30
N THR A 445 47.89 -30.16 -22.22
CA THR A 445 48.73 -29.54 -23.27
C THR A 445 48.45 -28.04 -23.34
N LYS A 446 49.36 -27.24 -23.94
CA LYS A 446 49.10 -25.81 -24.15
C LYS A 446 48.41 -25.62 -25.50
N LEU A 447 47.24 -24.99 -25.48
CA LEU A 447 46.61 -24.38 -26.65
C LEU A 447 47.20 -22.99 -26.84
N TYR A 448 47.67 -22.70 -28.05
CA TYR A 448 48.01 -21.34 -28.50
C TYR A 448 47.00 -20.88 -29.55
N ILE A 449 46.59 -19.62 -29.45
CA ILE A 449 45.74 -18.92 -30.41
C ILE A 449 46.46 -17.64 -30.82
N GLU A 450 46.95 -17.62 -32.05
CA GLU A 450 47.67 -16.49 -32.64
C GLU A 450 46.70 -15.37 -33.06
N THR A 451 47.19 -14.15 -33.23
CA THR A 451 46.36 -12.98 -33.62
C THR A 451 45.73 -13.11 -35.01
N ASN A 452 46.31 -13.93 -35.89
CA ASN A 452 45.72 -14.29 -37.18
C ASN A 452 44.64 -15.39 -37.09
N GLY A 453 44.33 -15.84 -35.86
CA GLY A 453 43.34 -16.88 -35.57
C GLY A 453 43.87 -18.31 -35.66
N ASN A 454 45.14 -18.53 -36.03
CA ASN A 454 45.69 -19.88 -36.09
C ASN A 454 45.78 -20.50 -34.70
N MET A 455 45.36 -21.75 -34.60
CA MET A 455 45.38 -22.51 -33.35
C MET A 455 46.27 -23.74 -33.46
N ARG A 456 47.09 -23.96 -32.43
CA ARG A 456 48.01 -25.10 -32.34
C ARG A 456 48.14 -25.59 -30.91
N LEU A 457 48.43 -26.89 -30.77
CA LEU A 457 48.74 -27.51 -29.49
C LEU A 457 50.24 -27.72 -29.36
N GLU A 458 50.83 -27.34 -28.23
CA GLU A 458 52.26 -27.46 -27.99
C GLU A 458 52.58 -27.79 -26.53
N GLY A 459 53.64 -28.57 -26.32
CA GLY A 459 53.99 -29.10 -25.01
C GLY A 459 52.98 -30.15 -24.51
N GLN A 460 53.42 -31.05 -23.64
CA GLN A 460 52.55 -32.09 -23.11
C GLN A 460 53.04 -32.57 -21.76
N ILE A 461 52.09 -32.80 -20.86
CA ILE A 461 52.27 -33.57 -19.63
C ILE A 461 51.15 -34.62 -19.65
N ALA A 462 51.49 -35.90 -19.77
CA ALA A 462 50.53 -37.00 -19.81
C ALA A 462 51.11 -38.21 -19.06
N ASP A 463 50.26 -38.91 -18.31
CA ASP A 463 50.65 -40.13 -17.57
C ASP A 463 51.06 -41.26 -18.53
N LYS A 464 50.28 -41.47 -19.60
CA LYS A 464 50.57 -42.44 -20.67
C LYS A 464 50.36 -41.81 -22.04
N SER A 465 51.45 -41.40 -22.69
CA SER A 465 51.40 -40.63 -23.93
C SER A 465 50.83 -41.40 -25.12
N GLU A 466 50.95 -42.73 -25.10
CA GLU A 466 50.41 -43.66 -26.08
C GLU A 466 48.88 -43.79 -26.01
N ASN A 467 48.27 -43.43 -24.88
CA ASN A 467 46.82 -43.55 -24.66
C ASN A 467 46.04 -42.29 -25.03
N ILE A 468 46.69 -41.31 -25.66
CA ILE A 468 46.06 -40.04 -26.00
C ILE A 468 45.14 -40.23 -27.20
N THR A 469 43.86 -39.91 -27.01
CA THR A 469 42.88 -40.01 -28.08
C THR A 469 42.55 -38.65 -28.70
N SER A 470 42.56 -37.58 -27.90
CA SER A 470 42.14 -36.24 -28.31
C SER A 470 42.41 -35.19 -27.23
N TYR A 471 42.06 -33.93 -27.51
CA TYR A 471 42.22 -32.79 -26.61
C TYR A 471 40.91 -32.01 -26.47
N GLY A 472 40.52 -31.66 -25.24
CA GLY A 472 39.32 -30.86 -24.98
C GLY A 472 39.56 -29.38 -25.25
N LEU A 473 38.55 -28.64 -25.70
CA LEU A 473 38.65 -27.21 -26.04
C LEU A 473 37.57 -26.36 -25.35
N ASP A 474 37.11 -26.75 -24.17
CA ASP A 474 36.06 -26.03 -23.42
C ASP A 474 36.64 -24.83 -22.66
N GLU A 475 37.06 -23.81 -23.40
CA GLU A 475 37.85 -22.68 -22.88
C GLU A 475 37.14 -21.33 -23.06
N ILE A 476 37.35 -20.43 -22.09
CA ILE A 476 36.92 -19.03 -22.17
C ILE A 476 38.16 -18.14 -22.18
N ILE A 477 38.30 -17.34 -23.22
CA ILE A 477 39.53 -16.62 -23.55
C ILE A 477 39.18 -15.15 -23.83
N PRO A 478 39.77 -14.16 -23.14
CA PRO A 478 39.58 -12.75 -23.46
C PRO A 478 39.99 -12.46 -24.92
N LEU A 479 39.16 -11.73 -25.65
CA LEU A 479 39.50 -11.27 -27.00
C LEU A 479 40.40 -10.05 -26.99
#